data_AF-A0A0K0Y497-F1
#
_entry.id   AF-A0A0K0Y497-F1
#
_cell.length_a   1.000
_cell.length_b   1.000
_cell.length_c   1.000
_cell.angle_alpha   90.00
_cell.angle_beta   90.00
_cell.angle_gamma   90.00
#
_symmetry.space_group_name_H-M   'P 1'
#
loop_
_entity.id
_entity.type
_entity.pdbx_description
1 polymer ?
#
loop_
_entity_poly.entity_id
_entity_poly.type
_entity_poly.pdbx_seq_one_letter_code
_entity_poly.pdbx_strand_id
1 'polypeptide(L)'
;MFISIDDYENAAGVCRITPTRRFKRGGITPSHLAPTPSPKSIAPAYRRRYLLAEAVTTLAPSEVAAGAIEKLFAAATIAPDSMYAGGIEATPTARRLIDWLPDEAMQDRWAQVQSAFFVAVANSKLCVPAVVGNLNELKDLAILQPHVLAHVICNAPRPAMLAMSPAFIIANNEES
;
A
#
# COMPACT_ATOMS: atom_id res chain seq x y z
N MET A 1 3.68 -1.44 -2.33
CA MET A 1 5.03 -1.58 -1.74
C MET A 1 5.01 -2.80 -0.85
N PHE A 2 6.13 -3.50 -0.76
CA PHE A 2 6.19 -4.78 -0.07
C PHE A 2 7.38 -4.85 0.90
N ILE A 3 7.15 -5.49 2.03
CA ILE A 3 8.17 -5.73 3.06
C ILE A 3 8.28 -7.20 3.39
N SER A 4 9.41 -7.61 3.94
CA SER A 4 9.59 -8.90 4.59
C SER A 4 9.39 -8.81 6.11
N ILE A 5 9.34 -9.95 6.79
CA ILE A 5 9.31 -9.98 8.26
C ILE A 5 10.57 -9.34 8.84
N ASP A 6 11.73 -9.56 8.23
CA ASP A 6 13.01 -9.01 8.69
C ASP A 6 13.03 -7.48 8.58
N ASP A 7 12.42 -6.92 7.52
CA ASP A 7 12.26 -5.47 7.36
C ASP A 7 11.41 -4.88 8.51
N TYR A 8 10.32 -5.56 8.86
CA TYR A 8 9.47 -5.16 9.99
C TYR A 8 10.18 -5.28 11.33
N GLU A 9 10.89 -6.37 11.55
CA GLU A 9 11.66 -6.63 12.76
C GLU A 9 12.64 -5.49 13.04
N ASN A 10 13.43 -5.14 12.03
CA ASN A 10 14.43 -4.08 12.10
C ASN A 10 13.81 -2.69 12.26
N ALA A 11 12.72 -2.41 11.55
CA ALA A 11 12.08 -1.09 11.59
C ALA A 11 11.37 -0.83 12.93
N ALA A 12 10.63 -1.83 13.44
CA ALA A 12 9.87 -1.70 14.68
C ALA A 12 10.71 -1.99 15.94
N GLY A 13 11.92 -2.55 15.80
CA GLY A 13 12.79 -2.88 16.94
C GLY A 13 12.22 -4.01 17.82
N VAL A 14 11.54 -4.98 17.20
CA VAL A 14 10.91 -6.12 17.88
C VAL A 14 11.58 -7.43 17.50
N CYS A 15 11.27 -8.54 18.16
CA CYS A 15 11.73 -9.86 17.73
C CYS A 15 10.83 -10.43 16.62
N ARG A 16 11.38 -11.28 15.75
CA ARG A 16 10.69 -11.98 14.64
C ARG A 16 9.32 -12.60 14.96
N ILE A 17 9.10 -13.06 16.19
CA ILE A 17 7.84 -13.69 16.62
C ILE A 17 6.70 -12.66 16.64
N THR A 18 6.99 -11.41 16.99
CA THR A 18 6.01 -10.33 17.11
C THR A 18 5.31 -9.99 15.79
N PRO A 19 6.00 -9.68 14.67
CA PRO A 19 5.34 -9.43 13.39
C PRO A 19 4.57 -10.66 12.92
N THR A 20 5.11 -11.87 13.09
CA THR A 20 4.42 -13.11 12.72
C THR A 20 3.07 -13.25 13.42
N ARG A 21 3.03 -12.96 14.73
CA ARG A 21 1.79 -12.97 15.52
C ARG A 21 0.83 -11.87 15.11
N ARG A 22 1.33 -10.64 14.90
CA ARG A 22 0.53 -9.48 14.48
C ARG A 22 -0.12 -9.72 13.12
N PHE A 23 0.65 -10.21 12.15
CA PHE A 23 0.15 -10.49 10.80
C PHE A 23 -0.92 -11.58 10.84
N LYS A 24 -0.70 -12.67 11.59
CA LYS A 24 -1.72 -13.71 11.76
C LYS A 24 -3.00 -13.16 12.40
N ARG A 25 -2.89 -12.33 13.44
CA ARG A 25 -4.05 -11.74 14.12
C ARG A 25 -4.79 -10.72 13.24
N GLY A 26 -4.05 -9.98 12.42
CA GLY A 26 -4.57 -8.99 11.49
C GLY A 26 -5.07 -9.58 10.16
N GLY A 27 -5.00 -10.91 9.97
CA GLY A 27 -5.38 -11.56 8.71
C GLY A 27 -4.46 -11.23 7.53
N ILE A 28 -3.26 -10.72 7.79
CA ILE A 28 -2.29 -10.28 6.78
C ILE A 28 -1.64 -11.51 6.16
N THR A 29 -1.83 -11.67 4.85
CA THR A 29 -1.28 -12.80 4.09
C THR A 29 -0.10 -12.36 3.22
N PRO A 30 0.85 -13.26 2.93
CA PRO A 30 1.91 -12.96 1.98
C PRO A 30 1.31 -12.73 0.60
N SER A 31 1.62 -11.60 -0.02
CA SER A 31 1.13 -11.28 -1.37
C SER A 31 1.87 -12.06 -2.44
N HIS A 32 3.18 -12.25 -2.26
CA HIS A 32 4.01 -13.04 -3.17
C HIS A 32 5.30 -13.51 -2.49
N LEU A 33 6.03 -14.36 -3.21
CA LEU A 33 7.41 -14.73 -2.89
C LEU A 33 8.35 -13.92 -3.79
N ALA A 34 9.32 -13.22 -3.20
CA ALA A 34 10.32 -12.48 -3.96
C ALA A 34 11.71 -13.13 -3.79
N PRO A 35 12.51 -13.19 -4.87
CA PRO A 35 13.90 -13.60 -4.77
C PRO A 35 14.65 -12.60 -3.90
N THR A 36 15.43 -13.12 -2.97
CA THR A 36 16.28 -12.36 -2.07
C THR A 36 17.71 -12.85 -2.24
N PRO A 37 18.70 -11.95 -2.42
CA PRO A 37 20.09 -12.34 -2.53
C PRO A 37 20.51 -13.15 -1.30
N SER A 38 21.06 -14.34 -1.51
CA SER A 38 21.62 -15.15 -0.43
C SER A 38 23.14 -15.11 -0.53
N PRO A 39 23.85 -14.58 0.48
CA PRO A 39 25.31 -14.59 0.47
C PRO A 39 25.91 -16.00 0.60
N LYS A 40 25.09 -17.03 0.85
CA LYS A 40 25.52 -18.43 1.02
C LYS A 40 25.16 -19.35 -0.15
N SER A 41 24.57 -18.84 -1.23
CA SER A 41 24.05 -19.66 -2.34
C SER A 41 24.07 -18.91 -3.66
N ILE A 42 24.40 -19.63 -4.74
CA ILE A 42 24.30 -19.13 -6.14
C ILE A 42 22.82 -18.96 -6.54
N ALA A 43 21.92 -19.81 -6.01
CA ALA A 43 20.49 -19.68 -6.21
C ALA A 43 19.87 -18.68 -5.21
N PRO A 44 18.98 -17.78 -5.64
CA PRO A 44 18.31 -16.83 -4.75
C PRO A 44 17.38 -17.56 -3.78
N ALA A 45 17.35 -17.08 -2.54
CA ALA A 45 16.37 -17.55 -1.56
C ALA A 45 15.04 -16.81 -1.78
N TYR A 46 13.91 -17.52 -1.76
CA TYR A 46 12.60 -16.88 -1.90
C TYR A 46 12.03 -16.55 -0.53
N ARG A 47 11.69 -15.28 -0.31
CA ARG A 47 11.11 -14.80 0.95
C ARG A 47 9.71 -14.28 0.73
N ARG A 48 8.86 -14.53 1.74
CA ARG A 48 7.49 -14.00 1.80
C ARG A 48 7.53 -12.49 1.88
N ARG A 49 6.76 -11.86 1.00
CA ARG A 49 6.55 -10.42 0.95
C ARG A 49 5.11 -10.10 1.33
N TYR A 50 4.95 -9.07 2.13
CA TYR A 50 3.69 -8.60 2.69
C TYR A 50 3.43 -7.17 2.24
N LEU A 51 2.17 -6.80 2.08
CA LEU A 51 1.80 -5.42 1.75
C LEU A 51 2.21 -4.50 2.89
N LEU A 52 2.98 -3.47 2.53
CA LEU A 52 3.39 -2.44 3.50
C LEU A 52 2.18 -1.76 4.13
N ALA A 53 1.16 -1.45 3.32
CA ALA A 53 -0.08 -0.83 3.75
C ALA A 53 -0.77 -1.61 4.88
N GLU A 54 -0.82 -2.94 4.77
CA GLU A 54 -1.40 -3.77 5.82
C GLU A 54 -0.49 -3.82 7.05
N ALA A 55 0.82 -3.95 6.84
CA ALA A 55 1.78 -4.08 7.92
C ALA A 55 1.83 -2.84 8.83
N VAL A 56 1.80 -1.62 8.26
CA VAL A 56 1.88 -0.38 9.06
C VAL A 56 0.72 -0.24 10.03
N THR A 57 -0.48 -0.74 9.68
CA THR A 57 -1.67 -0.72 10.56
C THR A 57 -1.53 -1.61 11.79
N THR A 58 -0.47 -2.43 11.87
CA THR A 58 -0.20 -3.32 13.02
C THR A 58 0.84 -2.77 13.99
N LEU A 59 1.45 -1.62 13.69
CA LEU A 59 2.44 -0.99 14.56
C LEU A 59 1.79 -0.48 15.85
N ALA A 60 2.53 -0.58 16.96
CA ALA A 60 2.13 0.04 18.22
C ALA A 60 2.40 1.56 18.18
N PRO A 61 1.64 2.38 18.93
CA PRO A 61 1.87 3.84 18.97
C PRO A 61 3.30 4.24 19.35
N SER A 62 3.95 3.49 20.25
CA SER A 62 5.34 3.74 20.64
C SER A 62 6.34 3.44 19.53
N GLU A 63 6.06 2.48 18.66
CA GLU A 63 6.91 2.14 17.50
C GLU A 63 6.78 3.19 16.41
N VAL A 64 5.55 3.69 16.20
CA VAL A 64 5.26 4.83 15.32
C VAL A 64 6.04 6.06 15.78
N ALA A 65 5.97 6.40 17.07
CA ALA A 65 6.71 7.52 17.65
C ALA A 65 8.25 7.35 17.54
N ALA A 66 8.75 6.12 17.44
CA ALA A 66 10.17 5.81 17.25
C ALA A 66 10.64 5.78 15.78
N GLY A 67 9.78 6.20 14.85
CA GLY A 67 10.07 6.28 13.42
C GLY A 67 10.08 4.93 12.69
N ALA A 68 9.32 3.95 13.17
CA ALA A 68 9.23 2.64 12.53
C ALA A 68 8.64 2.70 11.11
N ILE A 69 7.81 3.71 10.83
CA ILE A 69 7.15 3.90 9.53
C ILE A 69 8.19 4.23 8.48
N GLU A 70 8.97 5.28 8.70
CA GLU A 70 9.99 5.77 7.78
C GLU A 70 11.01 4.68 7.50
N LYS A 71 11.38 3.91 8.53
CA LYS A 71 12.25 2.74 8.40
C LYS A 71 11.61 1.62 7.56
N LEU A 72 10.34 1.29 7.80
CA LEU A 72 9.60 0.30 7.01
C LEU A 72 9.50 0.72 5.55
N PHE A 73 9.20 1.99 5.30
CA PHE A 73 9.12 2.55 3.96
C PHE A 73 10.45 2.55 3.25
N ALA A 74 11.53 2.93 3.93
CA ALA A 74 12.89 2.88 3.39
C ALA A 74 13.33 1.44 3.06
N ALA A 75 12.89 0.45 3.84
CA ALA A 75 13.16 -0.96 3.60
C ALA A 75 12.21 -1.60 2.56
N ALA A 76 11.09 -0.96 2.27
CA ALA A 76 10.06 -1.53 1.41
C ALA A 76 10.47 -1.48 -0.07
N THR A 77 10.29 -2.61 -0.73
CA THR A 77 10.52 -2.73 -2.16
C THR A 77 9.25 -2.40 -2.93
N ILE A 78 9.34 -1.53 -3.94
CA ILE A 78 8.31 -1.39 -4.96
C ILE A 78 8.54 -2.55 -5.94
N ALA A 79 7.56 -3.44 -6.11
CA ALA A 79 7.65 -4.41 -7.18
C ALA A 79 7.48 -3.65 -8.51
N PRO A 80 8.40 -3.83 -9.48
CA PRO A 80 8.23 -3.24 -10.80
C PRO A 80 6.92 -3.76 -11.40
N ASP A 81 6.16 -2.85 -12.03
CA ASP A 81 4.90 -3.13 -12.73
C ASP A 81 3.76 -3.74 -11.88
N SER A 82 3.84 -3.66 -10.55
CA SER A 82 2.76 -4.17 -9.69
C SER A 82 1.65 -3.13 -9.51
N MET A 83 0.45 -3.45 -10.00
CA MET A 83 -0.79 -2.77 -9.64
C MET A 83 -1.46 -3.50 -8.48
N TYR A 84 -1.93 -2.77 -7.46
CA TYR A 84 -2.78 -3.38 -6.44
C TYR A 84 -4.15 -3.73 -7.05
N ALA A 85 -4.56 -4.98 -6.91
CA ALA A 85 -5.85 -5.52 -7.35
C ALA A 85 -6.45 -6.31 -6.19
N GLY A 86 -7.21 -5.62 -5.33
CA GLY A 86 -7.85 -6.20 -4.16
C GLY A 86 -9.37 -6.11 -4.19
N GLY A 87 -9.94 -5.45 -5.21
CA GLY A 87 -11.38 -5.20 -5.30
C GLY A 87 -11.89 -4.26 -4.20
N ILE A 88 -13.21 -4.04 -4.20
CA ILE A 88 -13.91 -3.18 -3.23
C ILE A 88 -13.79 -3.73 -1.80
N GLU A 89 -13.61 -5.05 -1.63
CA GLU A 89 -13.43 -5.70 -0.33
C GLU A 89 -12.20 -5.21 0.45
N ALA A 90 -11.21 -4.62 -0.24
CA ALA A 90 -10.04 -4.03 0.40
C ALA A 90 -10.28 -2.60 0.94
N THR A 91 -11.46 -2.01 0.69
CA THR A 91 -11.80 -0.64 1.12
C THR A 91 -11.66 -0.43 2.63
N PRO A 92 -12.05 -1.37 3.53
CA PRO A 92 -11.82 -1.22 4.96
C PRO A 92 -10.34 -1.07 5.33
N THR A 93 -9.44 -1.76 4.62
CA THR A 93 -7.99 -1.63 4.82
C THR A 93 -7.49 -0.27 4.34
N ALA A 94 -7.96 0.18 3.18
CA ALA A 94 -7.65 1.49 2.65
C ALA A 94 -8.09 2.61 3.60
N ARG A 95 -9.33 2.56 4.10
CA ARG A 95 -9.87 3.53 5.07
C ARG A 95 -9.07 3.56 6.36
N ARG A 96 -8.74 2.40 6.94
CA ARG A 96 -7.88 2.35 8.14
C ARG A 96 -6.53 2.99 7.91
N LEU A 97 -5.94 2.82 6.74
CA LEU A 97 -4.67 3.45 6.40
C LEU A 97 -4.81 4.98 6.25
N ILE A 98 -5.91 5.43 5.63
CA ILE A 98 -6.21 6.86 5.47
C ILE A 98 -6.45 7.52 6.83
N ASP A 99 -7.29 6.92 7.67
CA ASP A 99 -7.60 7.40 9.02
C ASP A 99 -6.35 7.46 9.91
N TRP A 100 -5.37 6.61 9.62
CA TRP A 100 -4.12 6.54 10.35
C TRP A 100 -3.10 7.61 9.94
N LEU A 101 -3.25 8.27 8.77
CA LEU A 101 -2.25 9.22 8.26
C LEU A 101 -1.88 10.27 9.34
N PRO A 102 -0.65 10.23 9.86
CA PRO A 102 -0.32 10.84 11.16
C PRO A 102 -0.12 12.35 11.11
N ASP A 103 0.17 12.93 9.95
CA ASP A 103 0.46 14.36 9.80
C ASP A 103 -0.36 15.01 8.66
N GLU A 104 -0.54 16.33 8.79
CA GLU A 104 -1.30 17.16 7.85
C GLU A 104 -0.69 17.15 6.44
N ALA A 105 0.64 17.05 6.32
CA ALA A 105 1.31 17.04 5.03
C ALA A 105 1.03 15.74 4.23
N MET A 106 0.92 14.60 4.92
CA MET A 106 0.51 13.32 4.33
C MET A 106 -0.97 13.39 3.90
N GLN A 107 -1.82 13.97 4.73
CA GLN A 107 -3.24 14.18 4.40
C GLN A 107 -3.42 15.10 3.19
N ASP A 108 -2.62 16.17 3.09
CA ASP A 108 -2.61 17.07 1.92
C ASP A 108 -2.16 16.37 0.65
N ARG A 109 -1.07 15.59 0.71
CA ARG A 109 -0.61 14.78 -0.43
C ARG A 109 -1.68 13.77 -0.84
N TRP A 110 -2.38 13.18 0.12
CA TRP A 110 -3.49 12.29 -0.17
C TRP A 110 -4.65 13.01 -0.88
N ALA A 111 -5.07 14.19 -0.40
CA ALA A 111 -6.11 15.00 -1.03
C ALA A 111 -5.75 15.39 -2.48
N GLN A 112 -4.47 15.66 -2.76
CA GLN A 112 -3.98 15.93 -4.11
C GLN A 112 -4.05 14.71 -5.04
N VAL A 113 -3.82 13.51 -4.51
CA VAL A 113 -3.98 12.25 -5.25
C VAL A 113 -5.45 11.99 -5.53
N GLN A 114 -6.33 12.13 -4.54
CA GLN A 114 -7.78 11.95 -4.72
C GLN A 114 -8.35 12.90 -5.77
N SER A 115 -7.89 14.16 -5.76
CA SER A 115 -8.28 15.16 -6.77
C SER A 115 -7.80 14.77 -8.17
N ALA A 116 -6.55 14.31 -8.29
CA ALA A 116 -6.00 13.84 -9.58
C ALA A 116 -6.76 12.62 -10.11
N PHE A 117 -7.05 11.66 -9.22
CA PHE A 117 -7.79 10.45 -9.57
C PHE A 117 -9.19 10.78 -10.06
N PHE A 118 -9.90 11.68 -9.37
CA PHE A 118 -11.21 12.17 -9.80
C PHE A 118 -11.17 12.75 -11.22
N VAL A 119 -10.23 13.67 -11.47
CA VAL A 119 -10.06 14.28 -12.79
C VAL A 119 -9.73 13.23 -13.85
N ALA A 120 -8.90 12.24 -13.52
CA ALA A 120 -8.56 11.14 -14.43
C ALA A 120 -9.76 10.27 -14.78
N VAL A 121 -10.60 9.92 -13.79
CA VAL A 121 -11.85 9.17 -14.02
C VAL A 121 -12.81 10.00 -14.87
N ALA A 122 -13.04 11.26 -14.52
CA ALA A 122 -13.98 12.14 -15.21
C ALA A 122 -13.64 12.35 -16.70
N ASN A 123 -12.35 12.36 -17.04
CA ASN A 123 -11.87 12.48 -18.42
C ASN A 123 -11.69 11.12 -19.14
N SER A 124 -11.97 10.00 -18.47
CA SER A 124 -11.80 8.66 -19.02
C SER A 124 -13.06 8.20 -19.75
N LYS A 125 -12.88 7.40 -20.81
CA LYS A 125 -13.97 6.65 -21.45
C LYS A 125 -14.64 5.63 -20.51
N LEU A 126 -14.02 5.34 -19.37
CA LEU A 126 -14.54 4.46 -18.31
C LEU A 126 -15.40 5.21 -17.28
N CYS A 127 -15.72 6.49 -17.48
CA CYS A 127 -16.68 7.23 -16.65
C CYS A 127 -18.12 6.75 -16.92
N VAL A 128 -18.40 5.50 -16.55
CA VAL A 128 -19.70 4.85 -16.69
C VAL A 128 -20.42 4.82 -15.33
N PRO A 129 -21.77 4.70 -15.30
CA PRO A 129 -22.53 4.77 -14.05
C PRO A 129 -22.04 3.86 -12.93
N ALA A 130 -21.62 2.63 -13.24
CA ALA A 130 -21.06 1.69 -12.26
C ALA A 130 -19.78 2.23 -11.59
N VAL A 131 -18.87 2.83 -12.36
CA VAL A 131 -17.63 3.44 -11.85
C VAL A 131 -17.93 4.69 -11.03
N VAL A 132 -18.91 5.49 -11.45
CA VAL A 132 -19.35 6.68 -10.69
C VAL A 132 -19.98 6.27 -9.36
N GLY A 133 -20.76 5.18 -9.34
CA GLY A 133 -21.37 4.64 -8.12
C GLY A 133 -20.35 4.20 -7.08
N ASN A 134 -19.21 3.65 -7.52
CA ASN A 134 -18.13 3.16 -6.65
C ASN A 134 -16.96 4.15 -6.50
N LEU A 135 -17.14 5.42 -6.91
CA LEU A 135 -16.04 6.36 -7.05
C LEU A 135 -15.34 6.67 -5.73
N ASN A 136 -16.07 6.68 -4.61
CA ASN A 136 -15.49 6.93 -3.29
C ASN A 136 -14.65 5.76 -2.81
N GLU A 137 -15.14 4.53 -3.00
CA GLU A 137 -14.42 3.29 -2.71
C GLU A 137 -13.15 3.19 -3.55
N LEU A 138 -13.25 3.45 -4.86
CA LEU A 138 -12.11 3.46 -5.78
C LEU A 138 -11.08 4.54 -5.40
N LYS A 139 -11.56 5.72 -4.99
CA LYS A 139 -10.69 6.76 -4.43
C LYS A 139 -9.94 6.26 -3.22
N ASP A 140 -10.62 5.68 -2.23
CA ASP A 140 -9.99 5.17 -1.02
C ASP A 140 -8.94 4.10 -1.37
N LEU A 141 -9.32 3.12 -2.18
CA LEU A 141 -8.45 2.03 -2.62
C LEU A 141 -7.16 2.50 -3.32
N ALA A 142 -7.16 3.69 -3.93
CA ALA A 142 -5.98 4.21 -4.61
C ALA A 142 -4.79 4.39 -3.65
N ILE A 143 -5.01 4.58 -2.34
CA ILE A 143 -3.93 4.68 -1.34
C ILE A 143 -3.07 3.42 -1.27
N LEU A 144 -3.65 2.26 -1.59
CA LEU A 144 -2.97 0.96 -1.54
C LEU A 144 -2.02 0.76 -2.74
N GLN A 145 -2.10 1.63 -3.76
CA GLN A 145 -1.17 1.58 -4.88
C GLN A 145 0.25 1.91 -4.44
N PRO A 146 1.27 1.11 -4.80
CA PRO A 146 2.65 1.33 -4.36
C PRO A 146 3.18 2.75 -4.60
N HIS A 147 2.90 3.32 -5.77
CA HIS A 147 3.37 4.67 -6.14
C HIS A 147 2.63 5.78 -5.41
N VAL A 148 1.33 5.58 -5.14
CA VAL A 148 0.53 6.51 -4.33
C VAL A 148 1.03 6.49 -2.90
N LEU A 149 1.23 5.31 -2.33
CA LEU A 149 1.71 5.14 -0.97
C LEU A 149 3.10 5.79 -0.77
N ALA A 150 4.02 5.59 -1.73
CA ALA A 150 5.32 6.23 -1.72
C ALA A 150 5.24 7.76 -1.79
N HIS A 151 4.34 8.31 -2.62
CA HIS A 151 4.13 9.76 -2.69
C HIS A 151 3.56 10.31 -1.39
N VAL A 152 2.50 9.69 -0.87
CA VAL A 152 1.81 10.16 0.34
C VAL A 152 2.74 10.11 1.55
N ILE A 153 3.45 9.00 1.76
CA ILE A 153 4.20 8.79 3.00
C ILE A 153 5.66 9.23 2.90
N CYS A 154 6.31 9.03 1.75
CA CYS A 154 7.74 9.34 1.59
C CYS A 154 8.00 10.64 0.82
N ASN A 155 6.97 11.38 0.44
CA ASN A 155 7.10 12.53 -0.45
C ASN A 155 7.83 12.18 -1.77
N ALA A 156 7.63 10.96 -2.27
CA ALA A 156 8.11 10.57 -3.60
C ALA A 156 7.43 11.41 -4.69
N PRO A 157 7.92 11.42 -5.94
CA PRO A 157 7.26 12.13 -7.03
C PRO A 157 5.78 11.75 -7.18
N ARG A 158 4.94 12.72 -7.55
CA ARG A 158 3.50 12.51 -7.70
C ARG A 158 3.22 11.40 -8.73
N PRO A 159 2.34 10.44 -8.43
CA PRO A 159 2.01 9.37 -9.36
C PRO A 159 1.28 9.92 -10.59
N ALA A 160 1.55 9.33 -11.76
CA ALA A 160 0.91 9.69 -13.03
C ALA A 160 -0.53 9.13 -13.09
N MET A 161 -1.44 9.69 -12.29
CA MET A 161 -2.80 9.17 -12.10
C MET A 161 -3.58 9.03 -13.41
N LEU A 162 -3.42 9.96 -14.36
CA LEU A 162 -4.06 9.88 -15.68
C LEU A 162 -3.74 8.59 -16.45
N ALA A 163 -2.49 8.10 -16.34
CA ALA A 163 -2.07 6.88 -17.01
C ALA A 163 -2.50 5.62 -16.23
N MET A 164 -2.55 5.69 -14.90
CA MET A 164 -2.82 4.54 -14.03
C MET A 164 -4.32 4.28 -13.83
N SER A 165 -5.15 5.33 -13.77
CA SER A 165 -6.57 5.23 -13.41
C SER A 165 -7.36 4.22 -14.23
N PRO A 166 -7.23 4.11 -15.57
CA PRO A 166 -8.05 3.17 -16.34
C PRO A 166 -7.81 1.70 -15.96
N ALA A 167 -6.55 1.27 -15.88
CA ALA A 167 -6.21 -0.09 -15.48
C ALA A 167 -6.62 -0.37 -14.02
N PHE A 168 -6.46 0.63 -13.15
CA PHE A 168 -6.87 0.54 -11.75
C PHE A 168 -8.37 0.33 -11.59
N ILE A 169 -9.18 1.11 -12.31
CA ILE A 169 -10.64 0.99 -12.31
C ILE A 169 -11.02 -0.41 -12.77
N ILE A 170 -10.49 -0.89 -13.91
CA ILE A 170 -10.81 -2.23 -14.43
C ILE A 170 -10.51 -3.33 -13.39
N ALA A 171 -9.39 -3.21 -12.67
CA ALA A 171 -8.96 -4.24 -11.73
C ALA A 171 -9.63 -4.19 -10.35
N ASN A 172 -10.28 -3.09 -9.98
CA ASN A 172 -10.84 -2.90 -8.64
C ASN A 172 -12.33 -2.54 -8.63
N ASN A 173 -12.93 -2.27 -9.79
CA ASN A 173 -14.35 -2.01 -9.95
C ASN A 173 -15.08 -3.31 -10.33
N GLU A 174 -15.16 -4.26 -9.38
CA GLU A 174 -16.03 -5.42 -9.51
C GLU A 174 -17.44 -5.07 -9.02
N GLU A 175 -18.47 -5.50 -9.76
CA GLU A 175 -19.88 -5.35 -9.36
C GLU A 175 -20.16 -6.25 -8.14
N SER A 176 -20.67 -5.63 -7.07
CA SER A 176 -21.39 -6.33 -6.00
C SER A 176 -22.79 -6.73 -6.45
#